data_AF-A0A1Y3AKL1-F1
#
_entry.id   AF-A0A1Y3AKL1-F1
#
_cell.length_a   1.000
_cell.length_b   1.000
_cell.length_c   1.000
_cell.angle_alpha   90.00
_cell.angle_beta   90.00
_cell.angle_gamma   90.00
#
_symmetry.space_group_name_H-M   'P 1'
#
loop_
_entity.id
_entity.type
_entity.pdbx_description
1 polymer ?
#
loop_
_entity_poly.entity_id
_entity_poly.type
_entity_poly.pdbx_seq_one_letter_code
_entity_poly.pdbx_strand_id
1 'polypeptide(L)'
;MAFIIKFYYLSIYLLIIFFSLLGDYVLTISKTNTLLMYLVAITDTLIHGSHAFFTWLMLILLKLRTNHSLYFCDTRLIVYDILIALLISISIDFDHIIVAKSFSIHNIHKLTGRPFLHNTTTLLIVALLFIHLPTA
;
A
#
# COMPACT_ATOMS: atom_id res chain seq x y z
N MET A 1 4.57 0.58 -29.63
CA MET A 1 3.83 0.06 -28.44
C MET A 1 4.75 -0.37 -27.30
N ALA A 2 5.69 -1.30 -27.52
CA ALA A 2 6.53 -1.85 -26.45
C ALA A 2 7.40 -0.81 -25.71
N PHE A 3 7.96 0.19 -26.42
CA PHE A 3 8.74 1.27 -25.81
C PHE A 3 7.90 2.14 -24.86
N ILE A 4 6.68 2.51 -25.29
CA ILE A 4 5.74 3.31 -24.50
C ILE A 4 5.38 2.58 -23.21
N ILE A 5 5.07 1.28 -23.28
CA ILE A 5 4.77 0.48 -22.09
C ILE A 5 5.97 0.43 -21.14
N LYS A 6 7.18 0.16 -21.67
CA LYS A 6 8.43 0.17 -20.86
C LYS A 6 8.68 1.52 -20.18
N PHE A 7 8.38 2.62 -20.86
CA PHE A 7 8.49 3.96 -20.29
C PHE A 7 7.52 4.14 -19.12
N TYR A 8 6.23 3.78 -19.27
CA TYR A 8 5.26 3.83 -18.17
C TYR A 8 5.69 2.97 -16.97
N TYR A 9 6.23 1.78 -17.22
CA TYR A 9 6.79 0.92 -16.17
C TYR A 9 7.89 1.63 -15.38
N LEU A 10 8.86 2.19 -16.09
CA LEU A 10 9.96 2.90 -15.46
C LEU A 10 9.43 4.10 -14.66
N SER A 11 8.50 4.87 -15.22
CA SER A 11 7.89 6.01 -14.52
C SER A 11 7.18 5.59 -13.24
N ILE A 12 6.38 4.52 -13.27
CA ILE A 12 5.68 4.02 -12.08
C ILE A 12 6.68 3.50 -11.04
N TYR A 13 7.72 2.79 -11.47
CA TYR A 13 8.76 2.31 -10.57
C TYR A 13 9.50 3.46 -9.87
N LEU A 14 9.84 4.52 -10.62
CA LEU A 14 10.45 5.73 -10.07
C LEU A 14 9.51 6.45 -9.09
N LEU A 15 8.20 6.47 -9.37
CA LEU A 15 7.21 7.02 -8.43
C LEU A 15 7.14 6.20 -7.14
N ILE A 16 7.15 4.87 -7.20
CA ILE A 16 7.18 4.02 -6.00
C ILE A 16 8.43 4.32 -5.16
N ILE A 17 9.61 4.42 -5.79
CA ILE A 17 10.85 4.80 -5.10
C ILE A 17 10.70 6.18 -4.46
N PHE A 18 10.21 7.17 -5.21
CA PHE A 18 10.02 8.53 -4.71
C PHE A 18 9.11 8.55 -3.48
N PHE A 19 7.94 7.89 -3.53
CA PHE A 19 7.02 7.82 -2.40
C PHE A 19 7.59 7.04 -1.20
N SER A 20 8.40 6.01 -1.45
CA SER A 20 9.11 5.29 -0.38
C SER A 20 10.06 6.22 0.37
N LEU A 21 10.91 6.96 -0.37
CA LEU A 21 11.85 7.91 0.21
C LEU A 21 11.14 9.07 0.90
N LEU A 22 10.02 9.54 0.32
CA LEU A 22 9.19 10.58 0.93
C LEU A 22 8.59 10.09 2.26
N GLY A 23 8.15 8.82 2.34
CA GLY A 23 7.60 8.23 3.56
C GLY A 23 8.64 8.18 4.67
N ASP A 24 9.82 7.64 4.35
CA ASP A 24 10.95 7.60 5.28
C ASP A 24 11.32 9.01 5.76
N TYR A 25 11.36 9.99 4.87
CA TYR A 25 11.62 11.39 5.23
C TYR A 25 10.54 11.95 6.16
N VAL A 26 9.26 11.76 5.85
CA VAL A 26 8.13 12.25 6.66
C VAL A 26 8.19 11.71 8.09
N LEU A 27 8.61 10.46 8.26
CA LEU A 27 8.76 9.86 9.59
C LEU A 27 9.89 10.50 10.43
N THR A 28 10.88 11.15 9.80
CA THR A 28 11.96 11.88 10.48
C THR A 28 11.55 13.26 10.99
N ILE A 29 10.44 13.81 10.51
CA ILE A 29 9.96 15.14 10.91
C ILE A 29 9.61 15.13 12.40
N SER A 30 10.17 16.09 13.16
CA SER A 30 9.95 16.16 14.61
C SER A 30 8.48 16.42 14.93
N LYS A 31 7.87 15.55 15.74
CA LYS A 31 6.44 15.59 16.10
C LYS A 31 6.19 16.53 17.29
N THR A 32 6.46 17.83 17.09
CA THR A 32 6.46 18.85 18.16
C THR A 32 5.08 19.19 18.70
N ASN A 33 4.02 18.98 17.91
CA ASN A 33 2.64 19.24 18.32
C ASN A 33 1.67 18.23 17.70
N THR A 34 0.45 18.19 18.25
CA THR A 34 -0.62 17.27 17.84
C THR A 34 -0.97 17.39 16.36
N LEU A 35 -0.98 18.62 15.80
CA LEU A 35 -1.31 18.84 14.39
C LEU A 35 -0.29 18.14 13.48
N LEU A 36 0.99 18.31 13.76
CA LEU A 36 2.07 17.71 12.99
C LEU A 36 2.08 16.19 13.12
N MET A 37 1.71 15.65 14.29
CA MET A 37 1.51 14.20 14.47
C MET A 37 0.41 13.66 13.55
N TYR A 38 -0.72 14.36 13.43
CA TYR A 38 -1.78 13.97 12.50
C TYR A 38 -1.33 14.08 11.04
N LEU A 39 -0.63 15.15 10.67
CA LEU A 39 -0.12 15.31 9.31
C LEU A 39 0.86 14.20 8.94
N VAL A 40 1.78 13.84 9.84
CA VAL A 40 2.71 12.73 9.62
C VAL A 40 1.95 11.42 9.45
N ALA A 41 0.99 11.11 10.33
CA ALA A 41 0.20 9.88 10.23
C ALA A 41 -0.62 9.81 8.92
N ILE A 42 -1.35 10.88 8.58
CA ILE A 42 -2.13 10.93 7.33
C ILE A 42 -1.23 10.78 6.12
N THR A 43 -0.06 11.42 6.13
CA THR A 43 0.89 11.34 5.01
C THR A 43 1.44 9.93 4.86
N ASP A 44 1.82 9.29 5.96
CA ASP A 44 2.30 7.90 5.98
C ASP A 44 1.23 6.95 5.39
N THR A 45 -0.03 7.09 5.83
CA THR A 45 -1.17 6.33 5.30
C THR A 45 -1.40 6.55 3.82
N LEU A 46 -1.31 7.80 3.35
CA LEU A 46 -1.44 8.12 1.92
C LEU A 46 -0.29 7.54 1.10
N ILE A 47 0.91 7.47 1.67
CA ILE A 47 2.08 6.86 1.02
C ILE A 47 1.88 5.35 0.88
N HIS A 48 1.38 4.66 1.91
CA HIS A 48 0.97 3.26 1.82
C HIS A 48 -0.10 3.04 0.74
N GLY A 49 -1.17 3.85 0.76
CA GLY A 49 -2.20 3.83 -0.28
C GLY A 49 -1.64 4.02 -1.70
N SER A 50 -0.68 4.94 -1.85
CA SER A 50 0.00 5.21 -3.11
C SER A 50 0.83 4.01 -3.58
N HIS A 51 1.54 3.33 -2.69
CA HIS A 51 2.29 2.11 -3.01
C HIS A 51 1.37 1.02 -3.57
N ALA A 52 0.24 0.76 -2.90
CA ALA A 52 -0.73 -0.23 -3.38
C ALA A 52 -1.31 0.17 -4.74
N PHE A 53 -1.69 1.43 -4.91
CA PHE A 53 -2.17 1.97 -6.18
C PHE A 53 -1.18 1.75 -7.33
N PHE A 54 0.07 2.19 -7.16
CA PHE A 54 1.09 2.09 -8.20
C PHE A 54 1.49 0.65 -8.49
N THR A 55 1.58 -0.19 -7.46
CA THR A 55 1.87 -1.62 -7.63
C THR A 55 0.78 -2.32 -8.41
N TRP A 56 -0.50 -2.04 -8.10
CA TRP A 56 -1.61 -2.64 -8.82
C TRP A 56 -1.71 -2.14 -10.27
N LEU A 57 -1.49 -0.84 -10.48
CA LEU A 57 -1.38 -0.25 -11.82
C LEU A 57 -0.28 -0.93 -12.65
N MET A 58 0.86 -1.24 -12.02
CA MET A 58 1.97 -1.94 -12.65
C MET A 58 1.62 -3.39 -13.06
N LEU A 59 0.80 -4.10 -12.27
CA LEU A 59 0.28 -5.42 -12.62
C LEU A 59 -0.69 -5.37 -13.79
N ILE A 60 -1.54 -4.35 -13.86
CA ILE A 60 -2.47 -4.15 -14.98
C ILE A 60 -1.73 -3.90 -16.29
N LEU A 61 -0.69 -3.06 -16.27
CA LEU A 61 0.18 -2.87 -17.42
C LEU A 61 0.87 -4.17 -17.85
N LEU A 62 1.06 -5.12 -16.92
CA LEU A 62 1.76 -6.38 -17.19
C LEU A 62 0.85 -7.30 -17.97
N LYS A 63 -0.39 -7.39 -17.51
CA LYS A 63 -1.48 -8.08 -18.20
C LYS A 63 -1.67 -7.56 -19.63
N LEU A 64 -1.73 -6.24 -19.79
CA LEU A 64 -1.87 -5.61 -21.12
C LEU A 64 -0.68 -5.92 -22.05
N ARG A 65 0.53 -6.10 -21.50
CA ARG A 65 1.73 -6.40 -22.27
C ARG A 65 1.84 -7.87 -22.65
N THR A 66 1.56 -8.78 -21.72
CA THR A 66 1.87 -10.21 -21.89
C THR A 66 0.77 -10.98 -22.61
N ASN A 67 -0.43 -10.40 -22.82
CA ASN A 67 -1.62 -11.10 -23.32
C ASN A 67 -1.96 -12.39 -22.55
N HIS A 68 -1.32 -12.61 -21.40
CA HIS A 68 -1.56 -13.78 -20.57
C HIS A 68 -2.83 -13.54 -19.76
N SER A 69 -3.69 -14.56 -19.70
CA SER A 69 -4.91 -14.62 -18.89
C SER A 69 -4.61 -14.76 -17.39
N LEU A 70 -3.49 -14.24 -16.89
CA LEU A 70 -3.14 -14.28 -15.48
C LEU A 70 -4.08 -13.33 -14.73
N TYR A 71 -5.17 -13.95 -14.27
CA TYR A 71 -6.09 -13.64 -13.20
C TYR A 71 -6.56 -12.19 -13.01
N PHE A 72 -7.89 -12.11 -13.04
CA PHE A 72 -8.80 -11.04 -12.65
C PHE A 72 -9.09 -9.90 -13.64
N CYS A 73 -10.39 -9.81 -13.91
CA CYS A 73 -11.18 -8.65 -14.27
C CYS A 73 -11.31 -8.25 -15.74
N ASP A 74 -12.59 -8.19 -16.13
CA ASP A 74 -13.17 -7.34 -17.17
C ASP A 74 -12.50 -5.96 -17.15
N THR A 75 -12.19 -5.39 -18.32
CA THR A 75 -11.53 -4.08 -18.42
C THR A 75 -12.30 -2.97 -17.70
N ARG A 76 -13.62 -3.12 -17.54
CA ARG A 76 -14.47 -2.19 -16.79
C ARG A 76 -14.23 -2.20 -15.28
N LEU A 77 -13.68 -3.29 -14.72
CA LEU A 77 -13.48 -3.47 -13.28
C LEU A 77 -12.08 -3.05 -12.81
N ILE A 78 -11.15 -2.81 -13.73
CA ILE A 78 -9.75 -2.45 -13.46
C ILE A 78 -9.64 -1.22 -12.53
N VAL A 79 -10.46 -0.20 -12.75
CA VAL A 79 -10.46 1.01 -11.90
C VAL A 79 -10.89 0.67 -10.48
N TYR A 80 -11.90 -0.19 -10.32
CA TYR A 80 -12.36 -0.62 -9.00
C TYR A 80 -11.28 -1.42 -8.28
N ASP A 81 -10.58 -2.31 -8.97
CA ASP A 81 -9.51 -3.10 -8.34
C ASP A 81 -8.38 -2.20 -7.81
N ILE A 82 -7.96 -1.20 -8.59
CA ILE A 82 -6.94 -0.23 -8.15
C ILE A 82 -7.43 0.56 -6.93
N LEU A 83 -8.66 1.07 -6.98
CA LEU A 83 -9.24 1.85 -5.88
C LEU A 83 -9.42 1.00 -4.63
N ILE A 84 -9.86 -0.25 -4.77
CA ILE A 84 -9.98 -1.21 -3.67
C ILE A 84 -8.60 -1.52 -3.08
N ALA A 85 -7.58 -1.75 -3.90
CA ALA A 85 -6.22 -1.97 -3.42
C ALA A 85 -5.70 -0.78 -2.61
N LEU A 86 -5.92 0.44 -3.09
CA LEU A 86 -5.61 1.68 -2.36
C LEU A 86 -6.38 1.75 -1.02
N LEU A 87 -7.68 1.51 -1.04
CA LEU A 87 -8.53 1.60 0.16
C LEU A 87 -8.17 0.55 1.21
N ILE A 88 -7.89 -0.69 0.77
CA ILE A 88 -7.41 -1.76 1.66
C ILE A 88 -6.07 -1.36 2.27
N SER A 89 -5.15 -0.82 1.48
CA SER A 89 -3.84 -0.41 1.98
C SER A 89 -3.93 0.75 2.96
N ILE A 90 -4.81 1.72 2.75
CA ILE A 90 -5.08 2.79 3.72
C ILE A 90 -5.72 2.23 4.99
N SER A 91 -6.57 1.21 4.86
CA SER A 91 -7.26 0.60 6.00
C SER A 91 -6.33 -0.22 6.88
N ILE A 92 -5.17 -0.65 6.38
CA ILE A 92 -4.16 -1.38 7.17
C ILE A 92 -3.68 -0.54 8.35
N ASP A 93 -3.50 0.77 8.16
CA ASP A 93 -3.09 1.74 9.20
C ASP A 93 -4.04 1.85 10.39
N PHE A 94 -5.28 1.34 10.26
CA PHE A 94 -6.19 1.26 11.42
C PHE A 94 -5.70 0.25 12.47
N ASP A 95 -4.80 -0.68 12.14
CA ASP A 95 -4.24 -1.60 13.12
C ASP A 95 -3.42 -0.88 14.22
N HIS A 96 -2.87 0.30 13.93
CA HIS A 96 -2.23 1.15 14.93
C HIS A 96 -3.20 1.58 16.02
N ILE A 97 -4.45 1.88 15.68
CA ILE A 97 -5.50 2.22 16.65
C ILE A 97 -5.84 0.98 17.51
N ILE A 98 -5.94 -0.19 16.87
CA ILE A 98 -6.25 -1.45 17.53
C ILE A 98 -5.15 -1.82 18.53
N VAL A 99 -3.88 -1.75 18.11
CA VAL A 99 -2.73 -2.09 18.96
C VAL A 99 -2.52 -1.04 20.06
N ALA A 100 -2.72 0.24 19.77
CA ALA A 100 -2.67 1.30 20.78
C ALA A 100 -3.85 1.25 21.76
N LYS A 101 -4.92 0.51 21.44
CA LYS A 101 -6.19 0.45 22.19
C LYS A 101 -6.73 1.86 22.48
N SER A 102 -6.50 2.80 21.57
CA SER A 102 -6.75 4.21 21.78
C SER A 102 -6.79 4.97 20.46
N PHE A 103 -7.73 5.90 20.32
CA PHE A 103 -7.78 6.86 19.22
C PHE A 103 -6.86 8.07 19.45
N SER A 104 -6.15 8.15 20.58
CA SER A 104 -5.20 9.22 20.83
C SER A 104 -3.96 9.07 19.95
N ILE A 105 -3.72 10.06 19.09
CA ILE A 105 -2.54 10.10 18.20
C ILE A 105 -1.22 9.99 18.97
N HIS A 106 -1.20 10.45 20.23
CA HIS A 106 -0.05 10.33 21.13
C HIS A 106 0.22 8.88 21.53
N ASN A 107 -0.82 8.08 21.75
CA ASN A 107 -0.67 6.68 22.12
C ASN A 107 -0.25 5.85 20.90
N ILE A 108 -0.82 6.17 19.73
CA ILE A 108 -0.46 5.54 18.45
C ILE A 108 1.03 5.73 18.12
N HIS A 109 1.55 6.96 18.28
CA HIS A 109 2.95 7.26 18.00
C HIS A 109 3.94 6.70 19.04
N LYS A 110 3.47 6.30 20.23
CA LYS A 110 4.28 5.70 21.29
C LYS A 110 4.41 4.19 21.16
N LEU A 111 3.78 3.58 20.16
CA LEU A 111 3.93 2.15 19.89
C LEU A 111 5.40 1.82 19.60
N THR A 112 5.96 0.88 20.35
CA THR A 112 7.37 0.45 20.25
C THR A 112 7.58 -0.66 19.23
N GLY A 113 6.51 -1.29 18.74
CA GLY A 113 6.54 -2.38 17.77
C GLY A 113 5.63 -2.10 16.57
N ARG A 114 5.89 -2.80 15.45
CA ARG A 114 5.02 -2.74 14.28
C ARG A 114 3.73 -3.54 14.53
N PRO A 115 2.56 -2.94 14.25
CA PRO A 115 1.31 -3.68 14.26
C PRO A 115 1.29 -4.88 13.31
N PHE A 116 0.33 -5.78 13.52
CA PHE A 116 0.35 -7.11 12.90
C PHE A 116 0.03 -7.09 11.39
N LEU A 117 -0.75 -6.12 10.89
CA LEU A 117 -0.98 -5.98 9.44
C LEU A 117 0.22 -5.31 8.76
N HIS A 118 0.98 -4.48 9.49
CA HIS A 118 2.27 -3.94 9.05
C HIS A 118 3.41 -4.96 9.10
N ASN A 119 3.17 -6.15 9.65
CA ASN A 119 4.12 -7.24 9.64
C ASN A 119 3.98 -8.04 8.33
N THR A 120 4.93 -7.86 7.44
CA THR A 120 5.02 -8.54 6.14
C THR A 120 5.01 -10.07 6.27
N THR A 121 5.45 -10.61 7.40
CA THR A 121 5.42 -12.05 7.69
C THR A 121 3.97 -12.55 7.84
N THR A 122 3.14 -11.80 8.58
CA THR A 122 1.72 -12.16 8.77
C THR A 122 0.98 -12.15 7.43
N LEU A 123 1.16 -11.09 6.64
CA LEU A 123 0.56 -10.96 5.32
C LEU A 123 1.04 -12.06 4.36
N LEU A 124 2.32 -12.41 4.39
CA LEU A 124 2.87 -13.48 3.58
C LEU A 124 2.25 -14.84 3.94
N ILE A 125 2.11 -15.15 5.24
CA ILE A 125 1.47 -16.39 5.68
C ILE A 125 0.02 -16.44 5.18
N VAL A 126 -0.74 -15.35 5.35
CA VAL A 126 -2.12 -15.26 4.86
C VAL A 126 -2.18 -15.46 3.34
N ALA A 127 -1.32 -14.79 2.58
CA ALA A 127 -1.26 -14.94 1.13
C ALA A 127 -0.95 -16.38 0.69
N LEU A 128 0.02 -17.03 1.35
CA LEU A 128 0.36 -18.43 1.08
C LEU A 128 -0.82 -19.36 1.39
N LEU A 129 -1.53 -19.13 2.50
CA LEU A 129 -2.74 -19.90 2.82
C LEU A 129 -3.81 -19.75 1.73
N PHE A 130 -4.06 -18.53 1.26
CA PHE A 130 -5.04 -18.29 0.19
C PHE A 130 -4.65 -18.93 -1.15
N ILE A 131 -3.37 -18.93 -1.51
CA ILE A 131 -2.88 -19.59 -2.74
C ILE A 131 -3.03 -21.11 -2.67
N HIS A 132 -2.93 -21.69 -1.46
CA HIS A 132 -3.02 -23.13 -1.24
C HIS A 132 -4.42 -23.61 -0.84
N LEU A 133 -5.40 -22.71 -0.68
CA LEU A 133 -6.78 -23.11 -0.49
C LEU A 133 -7.30 -23.76 -1.79
N PRO A 134 -7.92 -24.94 -1.73
CA PRO A 134 -8.60 -25.51 -2.89
C PRO A 134 -9.63 -24.51 -3.40
N THR A 135 -9.54 -24.13 -4.67
CA THR A 135 -10.61 -23.40 -5.34
C THR A 135 -11.81 -24.34 -5.46
N ALA A 136 -12.87 -24.06 -4.70
CA ALA A 136 -14.15 -24.76 -4.80
C ALA A 136 -14.87 -24.41 -6.12
#